data_AF-A0A227IZQ9-F1
#
_entry.id   AF-A0A227IZQ9-F1
#
_cell.length_a   1.000
_cell.length_b   1.000
_cell.length_c   1.000
_cell.angle_alpha   90.00
_cell.angle_beta   90.00
_cell.angle_gamma   90.00
#
_symmetry.space_group_name_H-M   'P 1'
#
loop_
_entity.id
_entity.type
_entity.pdbx_description
1 polymer ?
#
loop_
_entity_poly.entity_id
_entity_poly.type
_entity_poly.pdbx_seq_one_letter_code
_entity_poly.pdbx_strand_id
1 'polypeptide(L)'
;MHTDKSSITSEELLETNLMLLKEGHCLKDHILDACRLSEQTSNQEYRATSLNTLIQMVMSGMGTTLIPEMALEQLVTHYPVLSAVHLNEP
;
A
#
# COMPACT_ATOMS: atom_id res chain seq x y z
N MET A 1 -16.36 11.64 -5.66
CA MET A 1 -16.69 10.88 -6.89
C MET A 1 -15.45 10.09 -7.28
N HIS A 2 -15.63 8.83 -7.69
CA HIS A 2 -14.64 7.75 -7.93
C HIS A 2 -14.27 6.89 -6.73
N THR A 3 -14.98 5.78 -6.53
CA THR A 3 -14.33 4.50 -6.21
C THR A 3 -15.27 3.33 -6.56
N ASP A 4 -15.55 3.14 -7.84
CA ASP A 4 -16.02 1.85 -8.40
C ASP A 4 -14.92 1.31 -9.32
N LYS A 5 -13.69 1.27 -8.80
CA LYS A 5 -12.55 0.69 -9.50
C LYS A 5 -12.18 -0.59 -8.77
N SER A 6 -12.47 -1.73 -9.40
CA SER A 6 -12.07 -3.05 -8.90
C SER A 6 -10.55 -3.25 -8.92
N SER A 7 -9.82 -2.37 -9.61
CA SER A 7 -8.36 -2.40 -9.67
C SER A 7 -7.72 -1.03 -9.95
N ILE A 8 -6.43 -0.90 -9.60
CA ILE A 8 -5.57 0.26 -9.89
C ILE A 8 -4.26 -0.21 -10.54
N THR A 9 -3.61 0.66 -11.33
CA THR A 9 -2.27 0.41 -11.89
C THR A 9 -1.17 0.98 -11.00
N SER A 10 0.09 0.57 -11.20
CA SER A 10 1.25 1.15 -10.51
C SER A 10 1.38 2.66 -10.73
N GLU A 11 1.08 3.16 -11.94
CA GLU A 11 1.12 4.59 -12.26
C GLU A 11 0.08 5.38 -11.45
N GLU A 12 -1.16 4.87 -11.36
CA GLU A 12 -2.20 5.49 -10.54
C GLU A 12 -1.86 5.44 -9.05
N LEU A 13 -1.22 4.37 -8.61
CA LEU A 13 -0.77 4.23 -7.23
C LEU A 13 0.32 5.27 -6.89
N LEU A 14 1.23 5.56 -7.81
CA LEU A 14 2.27 6.58 -7.64
C LEU A 14 1.71 8.00 -7.55
N GLU A 15 0.57 8.26 -8.17
CA GLU A 15 -0.17 9.53 -8.04
C GLU A 15 -0.86 9.67 -6.66
N THR A 16 -0.90 8.60 -5.86
CA THR A 16 -1.39 8.62 -4.47
C THR A 16 -0.27 8.85 -3.47
N ASN A 17 -0.62 9.24 -2.24
CA ASN A 17 0.34 9.29 -1.15
C ASN A 17 0.67 7.89 -0.62
N LEU A 18 1.47 7.14 -1.40
CA LEU A 18 1.87 5.78 -1.07
C LEU A 18 2.91 5.75 0.05
N MET A 19 2.57 5.11 1.15
CA MET A 19 3.46 4.88 2.28
C MET A 19 3.90 3.41 2.33
N LEU A 20 5.20 3.18 2.43
CA LEU A 20 5.79 1.84 2.60
C LEU A 20 6.50 1.68 3.94
N LEU A 21 6.76 0.42 4.30
CA LEU A 21 7.64 0.09 5.41
C LEU A 21 9.08 0.52 5.13
N LYS A 22 9.78 0.91 6.19
CA LYS A 22 11.23 1.16 6.16
C LYS A 22 12.01 -0.11 5.77
N GLU A 23 13.26 0.06 5.36
CA GLU A 23 14.18 -1.00 4.94
C GLU A 23 14.27 -2.17 5.94
N GLY A 24 14.57 -3.38 5.41
CA GLY A 24 14.75 -4.61 6.19
C GLY A 24 13.55 -5.55 6.23
N HIS A 25 12.48 -5.26 5.48
CA HIS A 25 11.29 -6.12 5.37
C HIS A 25 11.15 -6.64 3.94
N CYS A 26 11.15 -7.97 3.77
CA CYS A 26 10.94 -8.63 2.47
C CYS A 26 9.68 -8.14 1.75
N LEU A 27 8.70 -7.64 2.52
CA LEU A 27 7.48 -7.04 2.00
C LEU A 27 7.72 -5.82 1.12
N LYS A 28 8.64 -4.92 1.53
CA LYS A 28 9.00 -3.75 0.73
C LYS A 28 9.55 -4.19 -0.62
N ASP A 29 10.47 -5.15 -0.60
CA ASP A 29 11.16 -5.60 -1.81
C ASP A 29 10.19 -6.31 -2.76
N HIS A 30 9.24 -7.10 -2.25
CA HIS A 30 8.18 -7.70 -3.05
C HIS A 30 7.26 -6.65 -3.68
N ILE A 31 6.95 -5.58 -2.95
CA ILE A 31 6.11 -4.48 -3.45
C ILE A 31 6.82 -3.74 -4.59
N LEU A 32 8.09 -3.40 -4.40
CA LEU A 32 8.89 -2.70 -5.39
C LEU A 32 9.07 -3.54 -6.67
N ASP A 33 9.30 -4.85 -6.52
CA ASP A 33 9.43 -5.78 -7.64
C ASP A 33 8.11 -5.93 -8.42
N ALA A 34 7.00 -6.18 -7.72
CA ALA A 34 5.69 -6.36 -8.34
C ALA A 34 5.21 -5.12 -9.10
N CYS A 35 5.48 -3.92 -8.57
CA CYS A 35 5.06 -2.67 -9.17
C CYS A 35 6.11 -2.09 -10.15
N ARG A 36 7.26 -2.77 -10.32
CA ARG A 36 8.45 -2.27 -11.05
C ARG A 36 8.86 -0.86 -10.63
N LEU A 37 8.65 -0.53 -9.37
CA LEU A 37 8.94 0.79 -8.81
C LEU A 37 10.41 0.86 -8.43
N SER A 38 11.06 1.97 -8.80
CA SER A 38 12.40 2.25 -8.28
C SER A 38 12.28 3.05 -6.98
N GLU A 39 13.23 2.85 -6.07
CA GLU A 39 13.31 3.61 -4.81
C GLU A 39 13.39 5.14 -5.02
N GLN A 40 13.73 5.58 -6.24
CA GLN A 40 13.83 6.99 -6.63
C GLN A 40 12.59 7.55 -7.33
N THR A 41 11.74 6.71 -7.92
CA THR A 41 10.51 7.16 -8.62
C THR A 41 9.34 7.32 -7.69
N SER A 42 9.40 6.69 -6.52
CA SER A 42 8.35 6.82 -5.55
C SER A 42 8.63 7.98 -4.62
N ASN A 43 7.73 8.95 -4.61
CA ASN A 43 7.66 10.02 -3.60
C ASN A 43 7.24 9.44 -2.22
N GLN A 44 7.75 8.24 -1.91
CA GLN A 44 7.38 7.37 -0.82
C GLN A 44 7.96 7.94 0.46
N GLU A 45 7.07 8.47 1.28
CA GLU A 45 7.45 8.81 2.63
C GLU A 45 7.51 7.51 3.45
N TYR A 46 8.73 7.02 3.67
CA TYR A 46 9.02 5.85 4.51
C TYR A 46 8.70 6.14 5.97
N ARG A 47 7.43 5.96 6.35
CA ARG A 47 6.88 6.47 7.60
C ARG A 47 6.81 5.46 8.74
N ALA A 48 6.80 4.14 8.46
CA ALA A 48 6.60 3.11 9.49
C ALA A 48 7.73 2.09 9.60
N THR A 49 8.01 1.65 10.84
CA THR A 49 8.90 0.53 11.16
C THR A 49 8.17 -0.81 11.30
N SER A 50 6.83 -0.82 11.26
CA SER A 50 6.00 -2.01 11.43
C SER A 50 4.69 -1.87 10.67
N LEU A 51 4.16 -3.00 10.17
CA LEU A 51 2.91 -3.03 9.41
C LEU A 51 1.74 -2.43 10.21
N ASN A 52 1.62 -2.76 11.50
CA ASN A 52 0.56 -2.20 12.34
C ASN A 52 0.58 -0.67 12.40
N THR A 53 1.76 -0.06 12.60
CA THR A 53 1.90 1.39 12.59
C THR A 53 1.53 1.99 11.24
N LEU A 54 1.91 1.33 10.15
CA LEU A 54 1.56 1.74 8.79
C LEU A 54 0.04 1.75 8.57
N ILE A 55 -0.64 0.69 9.00
CA ILE A 55 -2.10 0.57 8.92
C ILE A 55 -2.80 1.66 9.73
N GLN A 56 -2.32 1.97 10.94
CA GLN A 56 -2.88 3.06 11.75
C GLN A 56 -2.77 4.43 11.07
N MET A 57 -1.67 4.70 10.38
CA MET A 57 -1.49 5.94 9.60
C MET A 57 -2.46 6.01 8.41
N VAL A 58 -2.67 4.90 7.71
CA VAL A 58 -3.67 4.80 6.63
C VAL A 58 -5.07 5.07 7.17
N MET A 59 -5.44 4.43 8.30
CA MET A 59 -6.72 4.67 8.96
C MET A 59 -6.91 6.13 9.42
N SER A 60 -5.80 6.81 9.74
CA SER A 60 -5.80 8.24 10.11
C SER A 60 -5.88 9.17 8.89
N GLY A 61 -5.97 8.63 7.67
CA GLY A 61 -6.06 9.40 6.43
C GLY A 61 -4.72 10.00 5.98
N MET A 62 -3.58 9.52 6.50
CA MET A 62 -2.27 10.06 6.12
C MET A 62 -1.84 9.64 4.71
N GLY A 63 -2.40 8.56 4.16
CA GLY A 63 -2.05 8.06 2.83
C GLY A 63 -2.60 6.67 2.57
N THR A 64 -2.01 5.99 1.59
CA THR A 64 -2.35 4.61 1.18
C THR A 64 -1.14 3.69 1.39
N THR A 65 -1.34 2.38 1.33
CA THR A 65 -0.25 1.41 1.42
C THR A 65 -0.55 0.17 0.59
N LEU A 66 0.51 -0.60 0.30
CA LEU A 66 0.39 -1.93 -0.29
C LEU A 66 0.62 -3.00 0.77
N ILE A 67 -0.15 -4.07 0.66
CA ILE A 67 -0.08 -5.25 1.52
C ILE A 67 -0.06 -6.51 0.67
N PRO A 68 0.44 -7.64 1.18
CA PRO A 68 0.24 -8.93 0.55
C PRO A 68 -1.24 -9.30 0.55
N GLU A 69 -1.68 -10.01 -0.48
CA GLU A 69 -3.03 -10.55 -0.55
C GLU A 69 -3.38 -11.43 0.67
N MET A 70 -2.43 -12.22 1.19
CA MET A 70 -2.64 -13.04 2.38
C MET A 70 -2.97 -12.22 3.66
N ALA A 71 -2.62 -10.94 3.70
CA ALA A 71 -2.91 -10.06 4.84
C ALA A 71 -4.26 -9.33 4.67
N LEU A 72 -4.86 -9.37 3.48
CA LEU A 72 -6.07 -8.63 3.13
C LEU A 72 -7.23 -9.00 4.05
N GLU A 73 -7.57 -10.29 4.12
CA GLU A 73 -8.70 -10.78 4.89
C GLU A 73 -8.59 -10.39 6.36
N GLN A 74 -7.40 -10.54 6.96
CA GLN A 74 -7.16 -10.19 8.36
C GLN A 74 -7.33 -8.69 8.60
N LEU A 75 -6.82 -7.85 7.70
CA LEU A 75 -6.87 -6.40 7.85
C LEU A 75 -8.28 -5.83 7.67
N VAL A 76 -9.02 -6.25 6.65
CA VAL A 76 -10.40 -5.75 6.43
C VAL A 76 -11.37 -6.27 7.49
N THR A 77 -11.12 -7.47 8.04
CA THR A 77 -11.91 -8.03 9.15
C THR A 77 -11.64 -7.27 10.44
N HIS A 78 -10.38 -6.95 10.74
CA HIS A 78 -10.00 -6.26 11.98
C HIS A 78 -10.27 -4.75 11.92
N TYR A 79 -10.17 -4.15 10.74
CA TYR A 79 -10.33 -2.72 10.51
C TYR A 79 -11.37 -2.47 9.40
N PRO A 80 -12.68 -2.51 9.71
CA PRO A 80 -13.75 -2.40 8.72
C PRO A 80 -13.85 -1.00 8.07
N VAL A 81 -13.11 -0.02 8.58
CA VAL A 81 -12.98 1.31 7.97
C VAL A 81 -12.05 1.32 6.76
N LEU A 82 -11.21 0.29 6.60
CA LEU A 82 -10.31 0.18 5.46
C LEU A 82 -11.09 -0.22 4.20
N SER A 83 -10.76 0.45 3.10
CA SER A 83 -11.17 0.03 1.76
C SER A 83 -9.94 -0.48 1.02
N ALA A 84 -10.07 -1.62 0.35
CA ALA A 84 -8.98 -2.24 -0.41
C ALA A 84 -9.36 -2.36 -1.89
N VAL A 85 -8.37 -2.18 -2.75
CA VAL A 85 -8.47 -2.34 -4.21
C VAL A 85 -7.31 -3.20 -4.68
N HIS A 86 -7.53 -4.04 -5.69
CA HIS A 86 -6.47 -4.89 -6.22
C HIS A 86 -5.52 -4.09 -7.13
N LEU A 87 -4.23 -4.37 -7.02
CA LEU A 87 -3.24 -3.88 -7.96
C LEU A 87 -3.27 -4.78 -9.20
N ASN A 88 -3.54 -4.22 -10.37
CA ASN A 88 -3.63 -4.96 -11.64
C ASN A 88 -2.29 -4.87 -12.40
N GLU A 89 -1.28 -5.50 -11.84
CA GLU A 89 0.06 -5.61 -12.43
C GLU A 89 0.31 -7.06 -12.90
N PRO A 90 1.11 -7.25 -13.96
CA PRO A 90 1.37 -8.56 -14.59
C PRO A 90 2.30 -9.48 -13.79
#